data_AF-A0A926BLJ8-F1
#
_entry.id   AF-A0A926BLJ8-F1
#
_cell.length_a   1.000
_cell.length_b   1.000
_cell.length_c   1.000
_cell.angle_alpha   90.00
_cell.angle_beta   90.00
_cell.angle_gamma   90.00
#
_symmetry.space_group_name_H-M   'P 1'
#
loop_
_entity.id
_entity.type
_entity.pdbx_description
1 polymer ?
#
loop_
_entity_poly.entity_id
_entity_poly.type
_entity_poly.pdbx_seq_one_letter_code
_entity_poly.pdbx_strand_id
1 'polypeptide(L)'
;MCYSNGMMATARQTQGIRRFGAVFLFAEAVGVVLWWAMLLLLPQTRPLFMARNAPDATLMAFGIADITLFAGAAGASAWGLWARRPWARMCLAVHAGAAGYAALYCWTLVALTGGDNRLGALLMTPSLVIPALLLRYVRDNE
;
A
#
# COMPACT_ATOMS: atom_id res chain seq x y z
N MET A 1 7.82 18.56 -36.95
CA MET A 1 7.46 17.13 -36.72
C MET A 1 8.08 16.51 -35.46
N CYS A 2 9.28 16.93 -34.99
CA CYS A 2 9.87 16.39 -33.74
C CYS A 2 9.04 16.65 -32.46
N TYR A 3 8.34 17.78 -32.37
CA TYR A 3 7.55 18.15 -31.18
C TYR A 3 6.32 17.24 -30.94
N SER A 4 5.76 16.66 -31.99
CA SER A 4 4.56 15.80 -31.89
C SER A 4 4.89 14.41 -31.35
N ASN A 5 6.05 13.85 -31.72
CA ASN A 5 6.52 12.55 -31.23
C ASN A 5 6.87 12.60 -29.74
N GLY A 6 7.43 13.72 -29.26
CA GLY A 6 7.71 13.93 -27.85
C GLY A 6 6.44 13.89 -27.00
N MET A 7 5.41 14.66 -27.36
CA MET A 7 4.15 14.71 -26.61
C MET A 7 3.39 13.37 -26.59
N MET A 8 3.39 12.62 -27.69
CA MET A 8 2.75 11.30 -27.73
C MET A 8 3.47 10.26 -26.86
N ALA A 9 4.79 10.33 -26.76
CA ALA A 9 5.58 9.43 -25.91
C ALA A 9 5.29 9.69 -24.42
N THR A 10 5.25 10.96 -24.00
CA THR A 10 4.95 11.34 -22.61
C THR A 10 3.54 10.91 -22.20
N ALA A 11 2.54 11.15 -23.06
CA ALA A 11 1.15 10.75 -22.78
C ALA A 11 0.97 9.23 -22.62
N ARG A 12 1.68 8.42 -23.43
CA ARG A 12 1.68 6.95 -23.29
C ARG A 12 2.36 6.48 -22.01
N GLN A 13 3.48 7.10 -21.63
CA GLN A 13 4.19 6.77 -20.38
C GLN A 13 3.33 7.09 -19.16
N THR A 14 2.70 8.25 -19.11
CA THR A 14 1.80 8.64 -18.01
C THR A 14 0.61 7.67 -17.89
N GLN A 15 0.04 7.23 -19.02
CA GLN A 15 -1.03 6.23 -19.01
C GLN A 15 -0.55 4.86 -18.52
N GLY A 16 0.67 4.45 -18.88
CA GLY A 16 1.29 3.21 -18.41
C GLY A 16 1.49 3.20 -16.90
N ILE A 17 2.06 4.28 -16.35
CA ILE A 17 2.32 4.40 -14.91
C ILE A 17 1.02 4.42 -14.09
N ARG A 18 -0.02 5.13 -14.56
CA ARG A 18 -1.33 5.15 -13.88
C ARG A 18 -1.99 3.77 -13.86
N ARG A 19 -1.88 3.00 -14.95
CA ARG A 19 -2.40 1.62 -15.01
C ARG A 19 -1.64 0.69 -14.09
N PHE A 20 -0.30 0.76 -14.12
CA PHE A 20 0.53 -0.02 -13.20
C PHE A 20 0.21 0.30 -11.75
N GLY A 21 0.14 1.59 -11.40
CA GLY A 21 -0.24 2.04 -10.06
C GLY A 21 -1.62 1.56 -9.64
N ALA A 22 -2.62 1.63 -10.53
CA ALA A 22 -3.96 1.13 -10.23
C ALA A 22 -3.98 -0.38 -9.97
N VAL A 23 -3.28 -1.18 -10.79
CA VAL A 23 -3.18 -2.64 -10.59
C VAL A 23 -2.46 -2.97 -9.30
N PHE A 24 -1.36 -2.27 -9.01
CA PHE A 24 -0.60 -2.45 -7.78
C PHE A 24 -1.44 -2.17 -6.53
N LEU A 25 -2.10 -1.00 -6.48
CA LEU A 25 -2.96 -0.61 -5.35
C LEU A 25 -4.16 -1.55 -5.18
N PHE A 26 -4.73 -2.04 -6.28
CA PHE A 26 -5.79 -3.03 -6.22
C PHE A 26 -5.28 -4.35 -5.64
N ALA A 27 -4.10 -4.82 -6.08
CA ALA A 27 -3.47 -6.01 -5.53
C ALA A 27 -3.15 -5.86 -4.03
N GLU A 28 -2.72 -4.67 -3.58
CA GLU A 28 -2.53 -4.38 -2.15
C GLU A 28 -3.84 -4.47 -1.36
N ALA A 29 -4.91 -3.85 -1.86
CA ALA A 29 -6.21 -3.89 -1.20
C ALA A 29 -6.72 -5.34 -1.04
N VAL A 30 -6.62 -6.14 -2.10
CA VAL A 30 -6.99 -7.55 -2.08
C VAL A 30 -6.06 -8.33 -1.15
N GLY A 31 -4.75 -8.09 -1.22
CA GLY A 31 -3.75 -8.75 -0.38
C GLY A 31 -3.99 -8.55 1.11
N VAL A 32 -4.32 -7.33 1.53
CA VAL A 32 -4.65 -7.02 2.93
C VAL A 32 -5.92 -7.72 3.38
N VAL A 33 -6.97 -7.74 2.55
CA VAL A 33 -8.21 -8.45 2.87
C VAL A 33 -7.97 -9.95 3.00
N LEU A 34 -7.20 -10.55 2.09
CA LEU A 34 -6.83 -11.96 2.17
C LEU A 34 -5.96 -12.26 3.38
N TRP A 35 -5.04 -11.37 3.72
CA TRP A 35 -4.21 -11.49 4.91
C TRP A 35 -5.05 -11.43 6.20
N TRP A 36 -5.99 -10.49 6.32
CA TRP A 36 -6.93 -10.43 7.44
C TRP A 36 -7.82 -11.67 7.52
N ALA A 37 -8.34 -12.14 6.38
CA ALA A 37 -9.12 -13.38 6.34
C ALA A 37 -8.29 -14.58 6.83
N MET A 38 -7.03 -14.68 6.40
CA MET A 38 -6.10 -15.72 6.88
C MET A 38 -5.87 -15.62 8.39
N LEU A 39 -5.63 -14.43 8.95
CA LEU A 39 -5.41 -14.26 10.39
C LEU A 39 -6.63 -14.60 11.25
N LEU A 40 -7.83 -14.38 10.73
CA LEU A 40 -9.09 -14.69 11.41
C LEU A 40 -9.43 -16.19 11.31
N LEU A 41 -9.22 -16.80 10.14
CA LEU A 41 -9.55 -18.21 9.88
C LEU A 41 -8.46 -19.18 10.38
N LEU A 42 -7.20 -18.75 10.40
CA LEU A 42 -6.04 -19.56 10.79
C LEU A 42 -5.22 -18.84 11.87
N PRO A 43 -5.67 -18.83 13.13
CA PRO A 43 -5.00 -18.14 14.24
C PRO A 43 -3.53 -18.54 14.44
N GLN A 44 -3.19 -19.77 14.07
CA GLN A 44 -1.82 -20.31 14.08
C GLN A 44 -0.82 -19.54 13.19
N THR A 45 -1.30 -18.71 12.26
CA THR A 45 -0.45 -17.88 11.40
C THR A 45 -0.05 -16.54 12.03
N ARG A 46 -0.76 -16.08 13.09
CA ARG A 46 -0.51 -14.80 13.76
C ARG A 46 0.92 -14.65 14.29
N PRO A 47 1.55 -15.69 14.90
CA PRO A 47 2.92 -15.56 15.41
C PRO A 47 3.98 -15.23 14.34
N LEU A 48 3.68 -15.45 13.05
CA LEU A 48 4.60 -15.09 11.96
C LEU A 48 4.69 -13.57 11.75
N PHE A 49 3.69 -12.83 12.21
CA PHE A 49 3.55 -11.37 12.01
C PHE A 49 3.60 -10.56 13.31
N MET A 50 3.83 -11.22 14.45
CA MET A 50 3.85 -10.59 15.77
C MET A 50 5.21 -10.77 16.43
N ALA A 51 5.55 -9.87 17.36
CA ALA A 51 6.69 -10.07 18.25
C ALA A 51 6.43 -11.24 19.20
N ARG A 52 7.48 -11.93 19.63
CA ARG A 52 7.35 -12.99 20.65
C ARG A 52 6.64 -12.46 21.89
N ASN A 53 5.60 -13.18 22.34
CA ASN A 53 4.77 -12.87 23.52
C ASN A 53 3.91 -11.60 23.41
N ALA A 54 3.77 -11.00 22.22
CA ALA A 54 2.83 -9.90 22.04
C ALA A 54 1.38 -10.40 22.16
N PRO A 55 0.49 -9.68 22.88
CA PRO A 55 -0.93 -10.02 22.93
C PRO A 55 -1.59 -9.92 21.55
N ASP A 56 -2.46 -10.86 21.19
CA ASP A 56 -3.26 -10.83 19.95
C ASP A 56 -4.02 -9.51 19.76
N ALA A 57 -4.43 -8.87 20.87
CA ALA A 57 -5.10 -7.58 20.86
C ALA A 57 -4.28 -6.47 20.17
N THR A 58 -2.96 -6.53 20.21
CA THR A 58 -2.08 -5.56 19.53
C THR A 58 -2.23 -5.65 18.02
N LEU A 59 -2.34 -6.85 17.45
CA LEU A 59 -2.58 -7.04 16.03
C LEU A 59 -4.02 -6.64 15.65
N MET A 60 -5.00 -7.07 16.47
CA MET A 60 -6.42 -6.78 16.22
C MET A 60 -6.75 -5.28 16.25
N ALA A 61 -6.01 -4.48 17.03
CA ALA A 61 -6.17 -3.02 17.08
C ALA A 61 -5.95 -2.34 15.71
N PHE A 62 -5.16 -2.94 14.82
CA PHE A 62 -4.92 -2.42 13.47
C PHE A 62 -6.03 -2.76 12.48
N GLY A 63 -6.92 -3.72 12.78
CA GLY A 63 -7.86 -4.24 11.79
C GLY A 63 -8.78 -3.19 11.17
N ILE A 64 -9.33 -2.29 11.98
CA ILE A 64 -10.20 -1.22 11.45
C ILE A 64 -9.38 -0.26 10.56
N ALA A 65 -8.18 0.12 11.00
CA ALA A 65 -7.31 1.01 10.25
C ALA A 65 -6.85 0.38 8.93
N ASP A 66 -6.50 -0.91 8.94
CA ASP A 66 -6.08 -1.64 7.74
C ASP A 66 -7.21 -1.76 6.73
N ILE A 67 -8.43 -2.07 7.17
CA ILE A 67 -9.56 -2.20 6.24
C ILE A 67 -9.98 -0.83 5.68
N THR A 68 -9.97 0.22 6.50
CA THR A 68 -10.49 1.53 6.09
C THR A 68 -9.43 2.40 5.41
N LEU A 69 -8.29 2.60 6.05
CA LEU A 69 -7.25 3.54 5.63
C LEU A 69 -6.21 2.91 4.70
N PHE A 70 -5.95 1.61 4.82
CA PHE A 70 -5.04 0.91 3.92
C PHE A 70 -5.82 0.34 2.73
N ALA A 71 -6.60 -0.72 2.92
CA ALA A 71 -7.30 -1.40 1.84
C ALA A 71 -8.37 -0.51 1.16
N GLY A 72 -9.16 0.21 1.95
CA GLY A 72 -10.19 1.13 1.46
C GLY A 72 -9.60 2.27 0.63
N ALA A 73 -8.57 2.95 1.15
CA ALA A 73 -7.90 4.03 0.43
C ALA A 73 -7.14 3.51 -0.81
N ALA A 74 -6.49 2.35 -0.74
CA ALA A 74 -5.83 1.71 -1.87
C ALA A 74 -6.84 1.36 -2.99
N GLY A 75 -7.95 0.73 -2.65
CA GLY A 75 -9.02 0.37 -3.59
C GLY A 75 -9.66 1.60 -4.23
N ALA A 76 -9.97 2.62 -3.43
CA ALA A 76 -10.46 3.90 -3.93
C ALA A 76 -9.45 4.55 -4.87
N SER A 77 -8.17 4.60 -4.49
CA SER A 77 -7.09 5.13 -5.33
C SER A 77 -6.93 4.37 -6.64
N ALA A 78 -7.00 3.04 -6.60
CA ALA A 78 -6.93 2.19 -7.78
C ALA A 78 -8.06 2.52 -8.78
N TRP A 79 -9.30 2.58 -8.28
CA TRP A 79 -10.45 3.00 -9.09
C TRP A 79 -10.22 4.40 -9.63
N GLY A 80 -9.91 5.36 -8.76
CA GLY A 80 -9.76 6.77 -9.11
C GLY A 80 -8.69 6.99 -10.18
N LEU A 81 -7.56 6.30 -10.09
CA LEU A 81 -6.49 6.34 -11.09
C LEU A 81 -6.94 5.73 -12.42
N TRP A 82 -7.66 4.59 -12.38
CA TRP A 82 -8.22 3.96 -13.57
C TRP A 82 -9.23 4.87 -14.29
N ALA A 83 -10.12 5.50 -13.53
CA ALA A 83 -11.18 6.39 -14.01
C ALA A 83 -10.71 7.86 -14.19
N ARG A 84 -9.42 8.16 -13.99
CA ARG A 84 -8.81 9.50 -14.08
C ARG A 84 -9.54 10.57 -13.26
N ARG A 85 -9.92 10.24 -12.03
CA ARG A 85 -10.63 11.15 -11.12
C ARG A 85 -9.65 11.97 -10.27
N PRO A 86 -9.93 13.27 -10.03
CA PRO A 86 -9.03 14.15 -9.27
C PRO A 86 -8.95 13.77 -7.78
N TRP A 87 -10.01 13.19 -7.22
CA TRP A 87 -10.02 12.72 -5.83
C TRP A 87 -9.08 11.53 -5.58
N ALA A 88 -8.65 10.83 -6.65
CA ALA A 88 -7.72 9.70 -6.55
C ALA A 88 -6.41 10.08 -5.86
N ARG A 89 -5.95 11.32 -6.05
CA ARG A 89 -4.73 11.84 -5.44
C ARG A 89 -4.85 11.95 -3.91
N MET A 90 -6.01 12.39 -3.41
CA MET A 90 -6.24 12.48 -1.97
C MET A 90 -6.27 11.09 -1.34
N CYS A 91 -7.00 10.14 -1.95
CA CYS A 91 -7.00 8.74 -1.49
C CYS A 91 -5.59 8.14 -1.52
N LEU A 92 -4.80 8.44 -2.56
CA LEU A 92 -3.44 7.93 -2.70
C LEU A 92 -2.52 8.50 -1.63
N ALA A 93 -2.69 9.77 -1.25
CA ALA A 93 -1.94 10.38 -0.16
C ALA A 93 -2.29 9.75 1.20
N VAL A 94 -3.58 9.48 1.45
CA VAL A 94 -4.03 8.76 2.65
C VAL A 94 -3.42 7.35 2.69
N HIS A 95 -3.51 6.60 1.60
CA HIS A 95 -2.93 5.25 1.50
C HIS A 95 -1.41 5.26 1.69
N ALA A 96 -0.70 6.19 1.05
CA ALA A 96 0.75 6.31 1.19
C ALA A 96 1.16 6.61 2.64
N GLY A 97 0.38 7.41 3.36
CA GLY A 97 0.58 7.66 4.79
C GLY A 97 0.33 6.41 5.64
N ALA A 98 -0.79 5.72 5.40
CA ALA A 98 -1.13 4.49 6.11
C ALA A 98 -0.09 3.38 5.89
N ALA A 99 0.30 3.15 4.63
CA ALA A 99 1.32 2.18 4.26
C ALA A 99 2.70 2.56 4.82
N GLY A 100 3.04 3.85 4.79
CA GLY A 100 4.28 4.35 5.38
C GLY A 100 4.35 4.10 6.89
N TYR A 101 3.27 4.40 7.60
CA TYR A 101 3.17 4.14 9.04
C TYR A 101 3.26 2.64 9.35
N ALA A 102 2.50 1.79 8.64
CA ALA A 102 2.51 0.34 8.85
C ALA A 102 3.88 -0.28 8.58
N ALA A 103 4.56 0.14 7.50
CA ALA A 103 5.90 -0.33 7.17
C ALA A 103 6.93 0.11 8.23
N LEU A 104 6.89 1.37 8.65
CA LEU A 104 7.78 1.88 9.71
C LEU A 104 7.53 1.13 11.01
N TYR A 105 6.28 0.92 11.41
CA TYR A 105 5.93 0.12 12.58
C TYR A 105 6.52 -1.28 12.52
N CYS A 106 6.38 -1.99 11.38
CA CYS A 106 6.95 -3.32 11.20
C CYS A 106 8.48 -3.31 11.31
N TRP A 107 9.16 -2.34 10.69
CA TRP A 107 10.61 -2.21 10.76
C TRP A 107 11.10 -1.82 12.16
N THR A 108 10.37 -0.95 12.86
CA THR A 108 10.66 -0.63 14.26
C THR A 108 10.49 -1.86 15.14
N LEU A 109 9.47 -2.68 14.92
CA LEU A 109 9.27 -3.92 15.66
C LEU A 109 10.43 -4.89 15.43
N VAL A 110 10.87 -5.07 14.18
CA VAL A 110 12.06 -5.88 13.83
C VAL A 110 13.30 -5.37 14.58
N ALA A 111 13.52 -4.06 14.60
CA ALA A 111 14.69 -3.45 15.25
C ALA A 111 14.66 -3.63 16.78
N LEU A 112 13.50 -3.46 17.41
CA LEU A 112 13.35 -3.53 18.88
C LEU A 112 13.32 -4.95 19.42
N THR A 113 12.91 -5.93 18.61
CA THR A 113 12.75 -7.34 19.04
C THR A 113 13.91 -8.23 18.61
N GLY A 114 14.95 -7.67 17.98
CA GLY A 114 16.10 -8.43 17.49
C GLY A 114 15.81 -9.27 16.24
N GLY A 115 14.67 -9.05 15.57
CA GLY A 115 14.35 -9.72 14.31
C GLY A 115 13.00 -10.42 14.23
N ASP A 116 12.10 -10.26 15.20
CA ASP A 116 10.74 -10.76 15.05
C ASP A 116 9.98 -9.91 14.00
N ASN A 117 8.93 -10.47 13.39
CA ASN A 117 8.14 -9.81 12.34
C ASN A 117 8.91 -9.38 11.06
N ARG A 118 10.05 -10.01 10.75
CA ARG A 118 10.79 -9.74 9.49
C ARG A 118 9.95 -9.95 8.24
N LEU A 119 9.06 -10.94 8.26
CA LEU A 119 8.21 -11.27 7.12
C LEU A 119 7.19 -10.16 6.85
N GLY A 120 6.53 -9.64 7.90
CA GLY A 120 5.64 -8.48 7.77
C GLY A 120 6.37 -7.22 7.28
N ALA A 121 7.55 -6.94 7.84
CA ALA A 121 8.37 -5.79 7.40
C ALA A 121 8.78 -5.88 5.93
N LEU A 122 9.20 -7.07 5.46
CA LEU A 122 9.60 -7.28 4.09
C LEU A 122 8.43 -7.17 3.10
N LEU A 123 7.25 -7.68 3.48
CA LEU A 123 6.03 -7.55 2.68
C LEU A 123 5.54 -6.09 2.59
N MET A 124 5.77 -5.28 3.62
CA MET A 124 5.37 -3.86 3.64
C MET A 124 6.36 -2.93 2.92
N THR A 125 7.59 -3.36 2.63
CA THR A 125 8.58 -2.55 1.91
C THR A 125 8.11 -2.06 0.53
N PRO A 126 7.52 -2.89 -0.37
CA PRO A 126 6.99 -2.37 -1.63
C PRO A 126 5.87 -1.33 -1.40
N SER A 127 5.01 -1.54 -0.41
CA SER A 127 3.94 -0.62 -0.01
C SER A 127 4.43 0.70 0.57
N LEU A 128 5.64 0.74 1.12
CA LEU A 128 6.30 1.97 1.56
C LEU A 128 6.77 2.82 0.37
N VAL A 129 7.32 2.16 -0.66
CA VAL A 129 8.05 2.85 -1.74
C VAL A 129 7.12 3.21 -2.91
N ILE A 130 6.33 2.25 -3.39
CA ILE A 130 5.58 2.39 -4.65
C ILE A 130 4.48 3.45 -4.55
N PRO A 131 3.60 3.45 -3.53
CA PRO A 131 2.59 4.50 -3.36
C PRO A 131 3.19 5.90 -3.19
N ALA A 132 4.31 6.03 -2.49
CA ALA A 132 5.00 7.31 -2.29
C ALA A 132 5.57 7.85 -3.61
N LEU A 133 6.19 7.00 -4.42
CA LEU A 133 6.68 7.38 -5.76
C LEU A 133 5.52 7.70 -6.71
N LEU A 134 4.45 6.90 -6.67
CA LEU A 134 3.26 7.12 -7.48
C LEU A 134 2.58 8.45 -7.13
N LEU A 135 2.51 8.80 -5.84
CA LEU A 135 1.95 10.08 -5.37
C LEU A 135 2.77 11.26 -5.88
N ARG A 136 4.11 11.18 -5.78
CA ARG A 136 5.01 12.21 -6.34
C ARG A 136 4.80 12.34 -7.85
N TYR A 137 4.79 11.23 -8.57
CA TYR A 137 4.60 11.22 -10.02
C TYR A 137 3.25 11.83 -10.44
N VAL A 138 2.15 11.43 -9.80
CA VAL A 138 0.82 11.99 -10.11
C VAL A 138 0.77 13.48 -9.79
N ARG A 139 1.38 13.93 -8.70
CA ARG A 139 1.44 15.35 -8.34
C ARG A 139 2.21 16.19 -9.37
N ASP A 140 3.29 15.66 -9.95
CA ASP A 140 4.14 16.41 -10.88
C ASP A 140 3.60 16.43 -12.32
N ASN A 141 2.60 15.59 -12.64
CA ASN A 141 2.05 15.41 -13.99
C ASN A 141 0.54 15.77 -14.10
N GLU A 142 -0.03 16.39 -13.07
CA GLU A 142 -1.38 16.99 -13.06
C GLU A 142 -1.28 18.52 -13.05
#